data_AF-K1RVJ6-F1
#
_entry.id   AF-K1RVJ6-F1
#
_cell.length_a   1.000
_cell.length_b   1.000
_cell.length_c   1.000
_cell.angle_alpha   90.00
_cell.angle_beta   90.00
_cell.angle_gamma   90.00
#
_symmetry.space_group_name_H-M   'P 1'
#
loop_
_entity.id
_entity.type
_entity.pdbx_description
1 polymer ?
#
loop_
_entity_poly.entity_id
_entity_poly.type
_entity_poly.pdbx_seq_one_letter_code
_entity_poly.pdbx_strand_id
1 'polypeptide(L)'
;MEGIEFTMAAFSKARTEAIESKINGLFDFVKFRLFETQINGGEVETCEAMVNGVPFSDANTAGQFNAGIDIINAICRFEGISAPIFADGSESVNTLHPTQSQVIRLFVSLDDKLVIKHNGNPAQPKSLFD
;
A
#
# COMPACT_ATOMS: atom_id res chain seq x y z
N MET A 1 -21.46 18.91 -35.63
CA MET A 1 -20.09 18.77 -35.11
C MET A 1 -20.10 18.74 -33.59
N GLU A 2 -20.71 19.72 -32.93
CA GLU A 2 -20.79 19.84 -31.46
C GLU A 2 -21.31 18.59 -30.70
N GLY A 3 -22.38 17.93 -31.19
CA GLY A 3 -22.90 16.72 -30.52
C GLY A 3 -21.96 15.50 -30.57
N ILE A 4 -21.11 15.41 -31.60
CA ILE A 4 -20.13 14.31 -31.72
C ILE A 4 -18.98 14.54 -30.74
N GLU A 5 -18.51 15.78 -30.63
CA GLU A 5 -17.45 16.17 -29.69
C GLU A 5 -17.88 15.95 -28.24
N PHE A 6 -19.11 16.32 -27.87
CA PHE A 6 -19.67 16.06 -26.55
C PHE A 6 -19.71 14.56 -26.21
N THR A 7 -20.14 13.74 -27.17
CA THR A 7 -20.22 12.27 -26.99
C THR A 7 -18.84 11.64 -26.85
N MET A 8 -17.84 12.10 -27.61
CA MET A 8 -16.46 11.64 -27.50
C MET A 8 -15.84 11.99 -26.15
N ALA A 9 -16.04 13.21 -25.66
CA ALA A 9 -15.56 13.63 -24.35
C ALA A 9 -16.18 12.80 -23.21
N ALA A 10 -17.49 12.57 -23.27
CA ALA A 10 -18.19 11.73 -22.29
C ALA A 10 -17.69 10.28 -22.29
N PHE A 11 -17.42 9.71 -23.48
CA PHE A 11 -16.85 8.37 -23.59
C PHE A 11 -15.43 8.28 -23.00
N SER A 12 -14.58 9.27 -23.27
CA SER A 12 -13.22 9.32 -22.72
C SER A 12 -13.25 9.33 -21.20
N LYS A 13 -14.09 10.19 -20.61
CA LYS A 13 -14.27 10.27 -19.16
C LYS A 13 -14.77 8.95 -18.55
N ALA A 14 -15.80 8.35 -19.15
CA ALA A 14 -16.35 7.08 -18.67
C ALA A 14 -15.31 5.95 -18.74
N ARG A 15 -14.46 5.93 -19.77
CA ARG A 15 -13.35 4.98 -19.89
C ARG A 15 -12.31 5.19 -18.80
N THR A 16 -11.90 6.43 -18.56
CA THR A 16 -10.99 6.83 -17.48
C THR A 16 -11.50 6.34 -16.12
N GLU A 17 -12.76 6.68 -15.78
CA GLU A 17 -13.40 6.29 -14.52
C GLU A 17 -13.47 4.77 -14.35
N ALA A 18 -13.77 4.03 -15.42
CA ALA A 18 -13.83 2.57 -15.37
C ALA A 18 -12.45 1.92 -15.12
N ILE A 19 -11.39 2.47 -15.73
CA ILE A 19 -10.02 1.99 -15.51
C ILE A 19 -9.60 2.26 -14.06
N GLU A 20 -9.82 3.48 -13.58
CA GLU A 20 -9.47 3.84 -12.21
C GLU A 20 -10.24 3.00 -11.18
N SER A 21 -11.54 2.80 -11.40
CA SER A 21 -12.37 1.93 -10.55
C SER A 21 -11.86 0.50 -10.51
N LYS A 22 -11.48 -0.06 -11.68
CA LYS A 22 -10.93 -1.42 -11.76
C LYS A 22 -9.61 -1.56 -11.01
N ILE A 23 -8.69 -0.61 -11.19
CA ILE A 23 -7.41 -0.60 -10.47
C ILE A 23 -7.64 -0.46 -8.97
N ASN A 24 -8.49 0.47 -8.55
CA ASN A 24 -8.82 0.71 -7.15
C ASN A 24 -9.58 -0.43 -6.47
N GLY A 25 -10.16 -1.34 -7.25
CA GLY A 25 -10.76 -2.58 -6.75
C GLY A 25 -9.73 -3.66 -6.38
N LEU A 26 -8.45 -3.48 -6.73
CA LEU A 26 -7.37 -4.43 -6.40
C LEU A 26 -6.78 -4.19 -4.99
N PHE A 27 -7.04 -3.02 -4.42
CA PHE A 27 -6.43 -2.51 -3.19
C PHE A 27 -7.51 -2.29 -2.11
N ASP A 28 -7.21 -2.69 -0.88
CA ASP A 28 -8.14 -2.62 0.24
C ASP A 28 -8.09 -1.24 0.93
N PHE A 29 -6.93 -0.58 0.88
CA PHE A 29 -6.66 0.66 1.61
C PHE A 29 -6.21 1.80 0.69
N VAL A 30 -5.28 1.55 -0.21
CA VAL A 30 -4.75 2.55 -1.15
C VAL A 30 -5.76 2.81 -2.26
N LYS A 31 -5.82 4.06 -2.71
CA LYS A 31 -6.48 4.42 -3.97
C LYS A 31 -5.48 5.11 -4.88
N PHE A 32 -5.40 4.69 -6.13
CA PHE A 32 -4.65 5.37 -7.17
C PHE A 32 -5.55 6.39 -7.85
N ARG A 33 -5.10 7.64 -7.85
CA ARG A 33 -5.58 8.69 -8.74
C ARG A 33 -4.81 8.55 -10.04
N LEU A 34 -5.43 7.96 -11.07
CA LEU A 34 -4.77 7.75 -12.34
C LEU A 34 -4.81 9.02 -13.19
N PHE A 35 -5.83 9.85 -13.01
CA PHE A 35 -6.05 11.08 -13.75
C PHE A 35 -6.40 12.23 -12.80
N GLU A 36 -5.94 13.43 -13.12
CA GLU A 36 -6.26 14.67 -12.42
C GLU A 36 -7.09 15.59 -13.32
N THR A 37 -8.26 16.01 -12.83
CA THR A 37 -9.09 17.01 -13.51
C THR A 37 -8.55 18.41 -13.25
N GLN A 38 -8.15 19.07 -14.32
CA GLN A 38 -7.65 20.45 -14.31
C GLN A 38 -8.80 21.46 -14.20
N ILE A 39 -8.50 22.70 -13.83
CA ILE A 39 -9.49 23.79 -13.67
C ILE A 39 -10.31 24.03 -14.96
N ASN A 40 -9.72 23.77 -16.12
CA ASN A 40 -10.38 23.89 -17.42
C ASN A 40 -11.23 22.66 -17.81
N GLY A 41 -11.35 21.66 -16.93
CA GLY A 41 -12.08 20.41 -17.17
C GLY A 41 -11.31 19.37 -17.99
N GLY A 42 -10.06 19.63 -18.38
CA GLY A 42 -9.19 18.63 -19.00
C GLY A 42 -8.69 17.60 -17.99
N GLU A 43 -8.37 16.39 -18.46
CA GLU A 43 -7.75 15.34 -17.64
C GLU A 43 -6.26 15.22 -17.97
N VAL A 44 -5.42 15.07 -16.94
CA VAL A 44 -3.99 14.77 -17.07
C VAL A 44 -3.68 13.45 -16.38
N GLU A 45 -2.98 12.55 -17.04
CA GLU A 45 -2.49 11.31 -16.45
C GLU A 45 -1.46 11.61 -15.33
N THR A 46 -1.68 11.12 -14.12
CA THR A 46 -0.86 11.43 -12.93
C THR A 46 -0.39 10.20 -12.14
N CYS A 47 -1.15 9.11 -12.12
CA CYS A 47 -0.81 7.86 -11.41
C CYS A 47 -0.23 8.08 -9.99
N GLU A 48 -1.02 8.68 -9.12
CA GLU A 48 -0.63 9.05 -7.76
C GLU A 48 -1.28 8.12 -6.74
N ALA A 49 -0.49 7.55 -5.83
CA ALA A 49 -1.01 6.76 -4.71
C ALA A 49 -1.59 7.69 -3.63
N MET A 50 -2.82 7.44 -3.23
CA MET A 50 -3.58 8.22 -2.27
C MET A 50 -3.88 7.39 -1.03
N VAL A 51 -3.73 8.01 0.14
CA VAL A 51 -3.99 7.41 1.45
C VAL A 51 -4.95 8.34 2.20
N ASN A 52 -6.17 7.86 2.49
CA ASN A 52 -7.20 8.65 3.17
C ASN A 52 -7.45 10.05 2.55
N GLY A 53 -7.36 10.15 1.22
CA GLY A 53 -7.64 11.38 0.48
C GLY A 53 -6.45 12.33 0.30
N VAL A 54 -5.28 12.05 0.87
CA VAL A 54 -4.04 12.81 0.62
C VAL A 54 -3.03 11.99 -0.18
N PRO A 55 -2.12 12.63 -0.94
CA PRO A 55 -1.01 11.94 -1.58
C PRO A 55 -0.20 11.10 -0.59
N PHE A 56 0.34 9.98 -1.04
CA PHE A 56 1.20 9.12 -0.22
C PHE A 56 2.36 9.89 0.41
N SER A 57 2.97 10.83 -0.33
CA SER A 57 4.05 11.69 0.16
C SER A 57 3.65 12.51 1.39
N ASP A 58 2.36 12.85 1.49
CA ASP A 58 1.82 13.75 2.51
C ASP A 58 1.10 12.96 3.62
N ALA A 59 0.93 11.66 3.44
CA ALA A 59 0.34 10.78 4.44
C ALA A 59 1.26 10.68 5.67
N ASN A 60 0.65 10.48 6.85
CA ASN A 60 1.43 10.24 8.07
C ASN A 60 2.16 8.88 8.02
N THR A 61 3.11 8.66 8.93
CA THR A 61 3.94 7.45 8.95
C THR A 61 3.11 6.16 8.95
N ALA A 62 2.02 6.12 9.74
CA ALA A 62 1.14 4.96 9.78
C ALA A 62 0.38 4.72 8.46
N GLY A 63 -0.03 5.80 7.79
CA GLY A 63 -0.67 5.76 6.48
C GLY A 63 0.29 5.26 5.41
N GLN A 64 1.50 5.80 5.34
CA GLN A 64 2.53 5.36 4.40
C GLN A 64 2.90 3.89 4.61
N PHE A 65 3.10 3.47 5.86
CA PHE A 65 3.47 2.11 6.21
C PHE A 65 2.38 1.11 5.78
N ASN A 66 1.12 1.40 6.11
CA ASN A 66 0.00 0.52 5.79
C ASN A 66 -0.34 0.53 4.29
N ALA A 67 -0.10 1.65 3.59
CA ALA A 67 -0.18 1.71 2.14
C ALA A 67 0.81 0.75 1.47
N GLY A 68 2.05 0.68 1.99
CA GLY A 68 3.04 -0.28 1.52
C GLY A 68 2.57 -1.74 1.65
N ILE A 69 2.00 -2.12 2.81
CA ILE A 69 1.48 -3.48 3.04
C ILE A 69 0.32 -3.80 2.09
N ASP A 70 -0.61 -2.87 1.88
CA ASP A 70 -1.75 -3.09 0.98
C ASP A 70 -1.31 -3.26 -0.49
N ILE A 71 -0.32 -2.48 -0.94
CA ILE A 71 0.26 -2.64 -2.29
C ILE A 71 0.93 -4.01 -2.43
N ILE A 72 1.72 -4.43 -1.43
CA ILE A 72 2.35 -5.76 -1.42
C ILE A 72 1.28 -6.86 -1.45
N ASN A 73 0.21 -6.72 -0.67
CA ASN A 73 -0.90 -7.67 -0.66
C ASN A 73 -1.57 -7.79 -2.04
N ALA A 74 -1.85 -6.66 -2.70
CA ALA A 74 -2.45 -6.65 -4.02
C ALA A 74 -1.58 -7.39 -5.06
N ILE A 75 -0.27 -7.14 -5.05
CA ILE A 75 0.69 -7.83 -5.92
C ILE A 75 0.74 -9.33 -5.58
N CYS A 76 0.85 -9.69 -4.30
CA CYS A 76 0.86 -11.09 -3.85
C CYS A 76 -0.40 -11.85 -4.28
N ARG A 77 -1.58 -11.23 -4.13
CA ARG A 77 -2.87 -11.81 -4.58
C ARG A 77 -2.89 -12.01 -6.09
N PHE A 78 -2.40 -11.04 -6.85
CA PHE A 78 -2.35 -11.12 -8.32
C PHE A 78 -1.43 -12.24 -8.80
N GLU A 79 -0.25 -12.36 -8.20
CA GLU A 79 0.74 -13.38 -8.54
C GLU A 79 0.43 -14.77 -7.94
N GLY A 80 -0.54 -14.86 -7.02
CA GLY A 80 -0.87 -16.10 -6.33
C GLY A 80 0.23 -16.61 -5.39
N ILE A 81 1.09 -15.71 -4.89
CA ILE A 81 2.20 -16.01 -3.99
C ILE A 81 2.05 -15.27 -2.67
N SER A 82 2.90 -15.62 -1.70
CA SER A 82 3.11 -14.82 -0.50
C SER A 82 4.61 -14.58 -0.31
N ALA A 83 5.01 -13.31 -0.34
CA ALA A 83 6.39 -12.91 -0.10
C ALA A 83 6.56 -12.36 1.33
N PRO A 84 7.65 -12.69 2.05
CA PRO A 84 7.90 -12.15 3.38
C PRO A 84 8.10 -10.62 3.33
N ILE A 85 7.55 -9.91 4.31
CA ILE A 85 7.60 -8.45 4.42
C ILE A 85 8.60 -8.08 5.51
N PHE A 86 9.70 -7.42 5.13
CA PHE A 86 10.63 -6.79 6.08
C PHE A 86 10.16 -5.37 6.35
N ALA A 87 9.71 -5.12 7.57
CA ALA A 87 9.00 -3.91 7.95
C ALA A 87 9.90 -3.08 8.90
N ASP A 88 10.70 -2.18 8.33
CA ASP A 88 11.62 -1.32 9.07
C ASP A 88 10.93 -0.11 9.73
N GLY A 89 11.48 0.40 10.84
CA GLY A 89 10.86 1.48 11.62
C GLY A 89 9.50 1.12 12.21
N SER A 90 9.29 -0.17 12.51
CA SER A 90 8.01 -0.73 12.97
C SER A 90 7.51 -0.15 14.30
N GLU A 91 8.36 0.54 15.06
CA GLU A 91 8.01 1.29 16.27
C GLU A 91 7.13 2.51 15.97
N SER A 92 7.13 2.99 14.72
CA SER A 92 6.37 4.16 14.30
C SER A 92 4.87 3.88 14.10
N VAL A 93 4.46 2.60 14.22
CA VAL A 93 3.10 2.13 13.93
C VAL A 93 2.59 1.12 14.95
N ASN A 94 1.36 1.33 15.41
CA ASN A 94 0.72 0.44 16.40
C ASN A 94 0.03 -0.76 15.74
N THR A 95 -0.59 -0.53 14.58
CA THR A 95 -1.41 -1.53 13.89
C THR A 95 -0.94 -1.66 12.45
N LEU A 96 -0.67 -2.89 12.04
CA LEU A 96 -0.34 -3.24 10.67
C LEU A 96 -1.61 -3.62 9.91
N HIS A 97 -1.68 -3.22 8.65
CA HIS A 97 -2.70 -3.68 7.73
C HIS A 97 -2.65 -5.22 7.64
N PRO A 98 -3.80 -5.93 7.64
CA PRO A 98 -3.80 -7.38 7.59
C PRO A 98 -3.06 -7.91 6.36
N THR A 99 -2.30 -8.99 6.52
CA THR A 99 -1.60 -9.65 5.42
C THR A 99 -1.52 -11.15 5.67
N GLN A 100 -1.53 -11.93 4.58
CA GLN A 100 -1.25 -13.37 4.64
C GLN A 100 0.25 -13.66 4.66
N SER A 101 1.08 -12.66 4.34
CA SER A 101 2.52 -12.79 4.35
C SER A 101 3.10 -12.80 5.75
N GLN A 102 4.20 -13.53 5.93
CA GLN A 102 5.02 -13.41 7.12
C GLN A 102 5.56 -11.98 7.22
N VAL A 103 5.38 -11.33 8.37
CA VAL A 103 5.92 -10.01 8.65
C VAL A 103 7.10 -10.11 9.61
N ILE A 104 8.26 -9.63 9.17
CA ILE A 104 9.48 -9.51 9.96
C ILE A 104 9.63 -8.04 10.33
N ARG A 105 9.26 -7.70 11.57
CA ARG A 105 9.30 -6.32 12.08
C ARG A 105 10.69 -5.98 12.58
N LEU A 106 11.29 -4.92 12.05
CA LEU A 106 12.52 -4.34 12.58
C LEU A 106 12.13 -3.12 13.40
N PHE A 107 12.51 -3.12 14.68
CA PHE A 107 12.23 -2.01 15.58
C PHE A 107 13.39 -1.81 16.55
N VAL A 108 13.56 -0.57 17.00
CA VAL A 108 14.61 -0.21 17.96
C VAL A 108 14.38 -0.93 19.30
N SER A 109 15.45 -1.53 19.82
CA SER A 109 15.46 -2.16 21.15
C SER A 109 16.51 -1.49 22.05
N LEU A 110 16.32 -1.58 23.36
CA LEU A 110 17.32 -1.17 24.36
C LEU A 110 18.33 -2.29 24.67
N ASP A 111 18.17 -3.46 24.05
CA ASP A 111 19.06 -4.60 24.26
C ASP A 111 20.44 -4.26 23.64
N ASP A 112 21.53 -4.50 24.38
CA ASP A 112 22.92 -4.22 23.94
C ASP A 112 23.46 -5.26 22.96
N LYS A 113 22.74 -6.37 22.80
CA LYS A 113 23.05 -7.53 21.96
C LYS A 113 21.77 -8.05 21.33
N LEU A 114 21.90 -8.85 20.26
CA LEU A 114 20.77 -9.55 19.66
C LEU A 114 20.16 -10.53 20.69
N VAL A 115 18.89 -10.34 21.03
CA VAL A 115 18.13 -11.23 21.93
C VAL A 115 17.06 -11.96 21.14
N ILE A 116 17.02 -13.29 21.25
CA ILE A 116 15.95 -14.12 20.67
C ILE A 116 14.86 -14.33 21.72
N LYS A 117 13.64 -13.88 21.43
CA LYS A 117 12.47 -14.04 22.29
C LYS A 117 11.40 -14.82 21.51
N HIS A 118 10.74 -15.77 22.16
CA HIS A 118 9.62 -16.52 21.61
C HIS A 118 8.36 -16.22 22.42
N ASN A 119 7.31 -15.68 21.77
CA ASN A 119 6.08 -15.21 22.42
C ASN A 119 6.33 -14.25 23.61
N GLY A 120 7.31 -13.34 23.47
CA GLY A 120 7.68 -12.38 24.52
C GLY A 120 8.55 -12.94 25.64
N ASN A 121 8.72 -14.26 25.72
CA ASN A 121 9.62 -14.90 26.68
C ASN A 121 11.01 -15.07 26.06
N PRO A 122 12.10 -14.93 26.81
CA PRO A 122 13.43 -15.26 26.29
C PRO A 122 13.42 -16.70 25.78
N ALA A 123 13.77 -16.88 24.51
CA ALA A 123 13.94 -18.21 23.96
C ALA A 123 15.12 -18.82 24.73
N GLN A 124 14.91 -19.97 25.39
CA GLN A 124 16.06 -20.69 25.92
C GLN A 124 16.97 -21.02 24.74
N PRO A 125 18.29 -20.76 24.84
CA PRO A 125 19.22 -21.19 23.82
C PRO A 125 19.22 -22.72 23.84
N LYS A 126 18.36 -23.33 23.02
CA LYS A 126 18.66 -24.65 22.49
C LYS A 126 19.77 -24.39 21.49
N SER A 127 20.96 -24.90 21.79
CA SER A 127 22.05 -25.00 20.82
C SER A 127 21.44 -25.41 19.49
N LEU A 128 21.61 -24.57 18.47
CA LEU A 128 21.21 -24.91 17.10
C LEU A 128 22.14 -25.98 16.50
N PHE A 129 23.14 -26.44 17.28
CA PHE A 129 24.24 -27.31 16.90
C PHE A 129 24.39 -28.52 17.84
N ASP A 130 23.36 -28.86 18.62
CA ASP A 130 23.29 -30.14 19.35
C ASP A 130 22.41 -31.15 18.61
#